data_AF-A0A4Q3UBQ3-F1
#
_entry.id   AF-A0A4Q3UBQ3-F1
#
_cell.length_a   1.000
_cell.length_b   1.000
_cell.length_c   1.000
_cell.angle_alpha   90.00
_cell.angle_beta   90.00
_cell.angle_gamma   90.00
#
_symmetry.space_group_name_H-M   'P 1'
#
loop_
_entity.id
_entity.type
_entity.pdbx_description
1 polymer ?
#
loop_
_entity_poly.entity_id
_entity_poly.type
_entity_poly.pdbx_seq_one_letter_code
_entity_poly.pdbx_strand_id
1 'polypeptide(L)'
;MTKLYSVQYLRAAAALLVVVAHAFSYQMGLGNPLVVEAGEVGVTLFFAISGFIMVHVTGPGSFSAGDFLVRRIVRIVPLYWLFTALAASLAVLAPALFKTTVFTWPHFIQSLLFIAHEAPNRGGTSPLLSLGWTLNYEAFFYVS
;
A
#
# COMPACT_ATOMS: atom_id res chain seq x y z
N MET A 1 4.87 28.25 5.51
CA MET A 1 3.68 27.68 6.18
C MET A 1 4.09 27.02 7.47
N THR A 2 3.29 27.22 8.53
CA THR A 2 3.58 26.73 9.89
C THR A 2 3.40 25.21 9.96
N LYS A 3 4.34 24.49 10.58
CA LYS A 3 4.19 23.05 10.78
C LYS A 3 3.06 22.77 11.79
N LEU A 4 2.05 22.01 11.36
CA LEU A 4 0.97 21.56 12.23
C LEU A 4 1.41 20.31 13.01
N TYR A 5 2.07 20.52 14.15
CA TYR A 5 2.63 19.42 14.96
C TYR A 5 1.56 18.43 15.45
N SER A 6 0.39 18.91 15.85
CA SER A 6 -0.73 18.05 16.27
C SER A 6 -1.13 17.05 15.19
N VAL A 7 -1.20 17.51 13.93
CA VAL A 7 -1.52 16.67 12.77
C VAL A 7 -0.42 15.64 12.49
N GLN A 8 0.84 16.03 12.64
CA GLN A 8 1.97 15.10 12.47
C GLN A 8 2.01 14.03 13.57
N TYR A 9 1.72 14.40 14.83
CA TYR A 9 1.59 13.43 15.92
C TYR A 9 0.42 12.48 15.71
N LEU A 10 -0.71 12.97 15.21
CA LEU A 10 -1.84 12.12 14.87
C LEU A 10 -1.49 11.14 13.73
N ARG A 11 -0.74 11.58 12.73
CA ARG A 11 -0.22 10.70 11.68
C ARG A 11 0.70 9.61 12.24
N ALA A 12 1.57 9.96 13.19
CA ALA A 12 2.44 9.00 13.86
C ALA A 12 1.63 7.99 14.67
N ALA A 13 0.61 8.45 15.41
CA ALA A 13 -0.31 7.57 16.15
C ALA A 13 -1.07 6.61 15.20
N ALA A 14 -1.55 7.12 14.05
CA ALA A 14 -2.21 6.30 13.04
C ALA A 14 -1.27 5.21 12.48
N ALA A 15 -0.02 5.57 12.15
CA ALA A 15 0.98 4.61 11.70
C ALA A 15 1.32 3.56 12.77
N LEU A 16 1.43 3.96 14.04
CA LEU A 16 1.63 3.04 15.16
C LEU A 16 0.46 2.07 15.32
N LEU A 17 -0.78 2.53 15.12
CA LEU A 17 -1.95 1.67 15.18
C LEU A 17 -1.89 0.56 14.11
N VAL A 18 -1.44 0.89 12.89
CA VAL A 18 -1.20 -0.10 11.82
C VAL A 18 -0.10 -1.09 12.22
N VAL A 19 1.00 -0.61 12.82
CA VAL A 19 2.08 -1.48 13.31
C VAL A 19 1.57 -2.43 14.39
N VAL A 20 0.80 -1.94 15.34
CA VAL A 20 0.17 -2.75 16.40
C VAL A 20 -0.74 -3.81 15.77
N ALA A 21 -1.64 -3.43 14.86
CA ALA A 21 -2.52 -4.37 14.18
C ALA A 21 -1.74 -5.52 13.51
N HIS A 22 -0.68 -5.20 12.77
CA HIS A 22 0.16 -6.22 12.13
C HIS A 22 0.92 -7.07 13.16
N ALA A 23 1.49 -6.44 14.20
CA ALA A 23 2.27 -7.11 15.23
C ALA A 23 1.43 -8.15 15.98
N PHE A 24 0.15 -7.84 16.25
CA PHE A 24 -0.78 -8.72 16.97
C PHE A 24 -1.56 -9.68 16.06
N SER A 25 -1.58 -9.46 14.74
CA SER A 25 -2.29 -10.32 13.79
C SER A 25 -1.82 -11.78 13.80
N TYR A 26 -0.55 -12.01 14.16
CA TYR A 26 0.02 -13.35 14.25
C TYR A 26 -0.48 -14.12 15.47
N GLN A 27 -0.60 -13.46 16.62
CA GLN A 27 -1.01 -14.07 17.88
C GLN A 27 -2.53 -14.13 18.04
N MET A 28 -3.23 -13.06 17.65
CA MET A 28 -4.68 -12.93 17.83
C MET A 28 -5.48 -13.45 16.63
N GLY A 29 -4.83 -13.65 15.48
CA GLY A 29 -5.46 -14.07 14.23
C GLY A 29 -5.97 -12.89 13.40
N LEU A 30 -5.97 -13.08 12.08
CA LEU A 30 -6.36 -12.07 11.09
C LEU A 30 -7.84 -11.65 11.17
N GLY A 31 -8.70 -12.50 11.74
CA GLY A 31 -10.13 -12.23 11.91
C GLY A 31 -10.50 -11.62 13.26
N ASN A 32 -9.53 -11.31 14.13
CA ASN A 32 -9.81 -10.71 15.42
C ASN A 32 -10.35 -9.28 15.23
N PRO A 33 -11.54 -8.94 15.75
CA PRO A 33 -12.16 -7.63 15.53
C PRO A 33 -11.25 -6.46 15.92
N LEU A 34 -10.50 -6.57 17.03
CA LEU A 34 -9.61 -5.50 17.49
C LEU A 34 -8.44 -5.28 16.52
N VAL A 35 -7.87 -6.36 15.97
CA VAL A 35 -6.78 -6.29 14.99
C VAL A 35 -7.27 -5.66 13.70
N VAL A 36 -8.43 -6.11 13.20
CA VAL A 36 -9.03 -5.61 11.96
C VAL A 36 -9.38 -4.13 12.11
N GLU A 37 -10.12 -3.76 13.16
CA GLU A 37 -10.57 -2.39 13.40
C GLU A 37 -9.38 -1.43 13.62
N ALA A 38 -8.38 -1.84 14.41
CA ALA A 38 -7.16 -1.05 14.59
C ALA A 38 -6.42 -0.83 13.26
N GLY A 39 -6.30 -1.89 12.44
CA GLY A 39 -5.68 -1.80 11.13
C GLY A 39 -6.44 -0.85 10.19
N GLU A 40 -7.75 -1.01 10.08
CA GLU A 40 -8.63 -0.21 9.22
C GLU A 40 -8.64 1.27 9.63
N VAL A 41 -8.83 1.56 10.92
CA VAL A 41 -8.81 2.93 11.45
C VAL A 41 -7.43 3.55 11.25
N GLY A 42 -6.36 2.80 11.54
CA GLY A 42 -4.99 3.28 11.39
C GLY A 42 -4.67 3.64 9.94
N VAL A 43 -5.00 2.76 8.99
CA VAL A 43 -4.81 2.99 7.56
C VAL A 43 -5.65 4.19 7.10
N THR A 44 -6.94 4.22 7.43
CA THR A 44 -7.87 5.29 7.02
C THR A 44 -7.38 6.65 7.51
N LEU A 45 -7.02 6.76 8.78
CA LEU A 45 -6.55 8.00 9.38
C LEU A 45 -5.19 8.43 8.82
N PHE A 46 -4.27 7.48 8.61
CA PHE A 46 -2.96 7.76 8.03
C PHE A 46 -3.06 8.33 6.61
N PHE A 47 -3.91 7.74 5.76
CA PHE A 47 -4.11 8.22 4.39
C PHE A 47 -4.81 9.58 4.36
N ALA A 48 -5.87 9.78 5.14
CA ALA A 48 -6.59 11.06 5.22
C ALA A 48 -5.65 12.21 5.65
N ILE A 49 -4.84 11.99 6.68
CA ILE A 49 -3.87 12.99 7.16
C ILE A 49 -2.76 13.21 6.15
N SER A 50 -2.26 12.15 5.50
CA SER A 50 -1.22 12.29 4.48
C SER A 50 -1.70 13.12 3.30
N GLY A 51 -2.94 12.91 2.83
CA GLY A 51 -3.57 13.73 1.80
C GLY A 51 -3.74 15.18 2.22
N PHE A 52 -4.26 15.42 3.44
CA PHE A 52 -4.37 16.77 4.00
C PHE A 52 -3.01 17.49 4.05
N ILE A 53 -1.96 16.83 4.54
CA ILE A 53 -0.61 17.41 4.60
C ILE A 53 -0.09 17.75 3.19
N MET A 54 -0.30 16.88 2.20
CA MET A 54 0.12 17.15 0.82
C MET A 54 -0.50 18.45 0.28
N VAL A 55 -1.81 18.63 0.45
CA VAL A 55 -2.52 19.84 0.02
C VAL A 55 -2.06 21.05 0.84
N HIS A 56 -2.01 20.91 2.16
CA HIS A 56 -1.62 21.99 3.07
C HIS A 56 -0.20 22.50 2.79
N VAL A 57 0.76 21.62 2.48
CA VAL A 57 2.15 22.02 2.19
C VAL A 57 2.31 22.60 0.78
N THR A 58 1.50 22.17 -0.19
CA THR A 58 1.53 22.68 -1.56
C THR A 58 1.08 24.15 -1.63
N GLY A 59 0.16 24.57 -0.74
CA GLY A 59 -0.25 25.96 -0.60
C GLY A 59 -1.09 26.47 -1.78
N PRO A 60 -1.35 27.79 -1.87
CA PRO A 60 -2.24 28.39 -2.87
C PRO A 60 -1.63 28.50 -4.29
N GLY A 61 -0.46 27.89 -4.53
CA GLY A 61 0.22 27.96 -5.82
C GLY A 61 -0.46 27.13 -6.90
N SER A 62 0.00 27.28 -8.15
CA SER A 62 -0.46 26.46 -9.26
C SER A 62 -0.12 24.99 -9.02
N PHE A 63 -1.15 24.15 -8.91
CA PHE A 63 -1.00 22.70 -8.84
C PHE A 63 -1.09 22.08 -10.24
N SER A 64 -0.03 21.40 -10.65
CA SER A 64 -0.01 20.60 -11.87
C SER A 64 -0.19 19.13 -11.48
N ALA A 65 -1.38 18.59 -11.77
CA ALA A 65 -1.68 17.18 -11.52
C ALA A 65 -0.71 16.26 -12.28
N GLY A 66 -0.34 16.63 -13.52
CA GLY A 66 0.63 15.89 -14.32
C GLY A 66 2.01 15.83 -13.67
N ASP A 67 2.54 16.96 -13.21
CA ASP A 67 3.86 16.99 -12.54
C ASP A 67 3.85 16.22 -11.23
N PHE A 68 2.76 16.28 -10.48
CA PHE A 68 2.57 15.49 -9.27
C PHE A 68 2.60 13.98 -9.57
N LEU A 69 1.84 13.54 -10.59
CA LEU A 69 1.80 12.14 -11.00
C LEU A 69 3.16 11.66 -11.50
N VAL A 70 3.86 12.42 -12.35
CA VAL A 70 5.19 12.06 -12.86
C VAL A 70 6.20 11.88 -11.73
N ARG A 71 6.24 12.82 -10.77
CA ARG A 71 7.12 12.73 -9.59
C ARG A 71 6.83 11.49 -8.76
N ARG A 72 5.55 11.11 -8.64
CA ARG A 72 5.12 9.92 -7.91
C ARG A 72 5.50 8.65 -8.65
N ILE A 73 5.26 8.60 -9.96
CA ILE A 73 5.57 7.45 -10.82
C ILE A 73 7.06 7.14 -10.81
N VAL A 74 7.92 8.13 -11.07
CA VAL A 74 9.39 7.98 -11.09
C VAL A 74 9.93 7.45 -9.75
N ARG A 75 9.27 7.78 -8.63
CA ARG A 75 9.70 7.34 -7.30
C ARG A 75 9.15 5.95 -6.92
N ILE A 76 7.88 5.68 -7.21
CA ILE A 76 7.18 4.50 -6.71
C ILE A 76 7.32 3.31 -7.66
N VAL A 77 7.11 3.52 -8.96
CA VAL A 77 7.00 2.44 -9.95
C VAL A 77 8.30 1.63 -10.06
N PRO A 78 9.50 2.23 -10.15
CA PRO A 78 10.75 1.45 -10.28
C PRO A 78 11.01 0.54 -9.07
N LEU A 79 10.80 1.05 -7.86
CA LEU A 79 10.98 0.27 -6.64
C LEU A 79 9.95 -0.83 -6.53
N TYR A 80 8.69 -0.53 -6.85
CA TYR A 80 7.63 -1.53 -6.83
C TYR A 80 7.89 -2.66 -7.83
N TRP A 81 8.29 -2.35 -9.06
CA TRP A 81 8.65 -3.36 -10.06
C TRP A 81 9.84 -4.19 -9.62
N LEU A 82 10.88 -3.57 -9.05
CA LEU A 82 12.05 -4.28 -8.53
C LEU A 82 11.65 -5.29 -7.44
N PHE A 83 10.87 -4.88 -6.44
CA PHE A 83 10.47 -5.77 -5.36
C PHE A 83 9.42 -6.81 -5.80
N THR A 84 8.57 -6.49 -6.77
CA THR A 84 7.62 -7.45 -7.36
C THR A 84 8.37 -8.51 -8.17
N ALA A 85 9.37 -8.12 -8.96
CA ALA A 85 10.22 -9.06 -9.68
C ALA A 85 11.06 -9.93 -8.74
N LEU A 86 11.58 -9.35 -7.64
CA LEU A 86 12.26 -10.10 -6.59
C LEU A 86 11.32 -11.12 -5.93
N ALA A 87 10.12 -10.70 -5.52
CA ALA A 87 9.12 -11.59 -4.93
C ALA A 87 8.72 -12.70 -5.90
N ALA A 88 8.52 -12.39 -7.19
CA ALA A 88 8.23 -13.37 -8.23
C ALA A 88 9.36 -14.39 -8.39
N SER A 89 10.61 -13.91 -8.44
CA SER A 89 11.80 -14.76 -8.55
C SER A 89 11.92 -15.71 -7.36
N LEU A 90 11.72 -15.20 -6.14
CA LEU A 90 11.74 -16.01 -4.91
C LEU A 90 10.57 -16.99 -4.87
N ALA A 91 9.38 -16.61 -5.34
CA ALA A 91 8.23 -17.51 -5.40
C ALA A 91 8.45 -18.69 -6.37
N VAL A 92 9.26 -18.51 -7.41
CA VAL A 92 9.65 -19.59 -8.35
C VAL A 92 10.80 -20.43 -7.79
N LEU A 93 11.86 -19.79 -7.28
CA LEU A 93 13.09 -20.46 -6.86
C LEU A 93 13.01 -21.10 -5.46
N ALA A 94 12.21 -20.52 -4.58
CA ALA A 94 12.08 -20.93 -3.18
C ALA A 94 10.62 -20.78 -2.69
N PRO A 95 9.66 -21.49 -3.30
CA PRO A 95 8.24 -21.37 -2.98
C PRO A 95 7.92 -21.65 -1.50
N ALA A 96 8.72 -22.50 -0.84
CA ALA A 96 8.59 -22.82 0.59
C ALA A 96 8.75 -21.61 1.52
N LEU A 97 9.32 -20.49 1.05
CA LEU A 97 9.41 -19.24 1.81
C LEU A 97 8.07 -18.52 1.95
N PHE A 98 7.10 -18.82 1.07
CA PHE A 98 5.82 -18.13 1.01
C PHE A 98 4.69 -19.05 1.46
N LYS A 99 3.83 -18.54 2.35
CA LYS A 99 2.62 -19.27 2.79
C LYS A 99 1.47 -19.17 1.79
N THR A 100 1.34 -18.01 1.13
CA THR A 100 0.16 -17.66 0.31
C THR A 100 0.51 -17.02 -1.03
N THR A 101 1.79 -16.74 -1.29
CA THR A 101 2.22 -16.11 -2.54
C THR A 101 2.56 -17.20 -3.55
N VAL A 102 1.82 -17.23 -4.66
CA VAL A 102 2.01 -18.18 -5.74
C VAL A 102 2.33 -17.42 -7.01
N PHE A 103 3.38 -17.84 -7.71
CA PHE A 103 3.70 -17.27 -9.01
C PHE A 103 2.81 -17.87 -10.10
N THR A 104 2.13 -16.99 -10.84
CA THR A 104 1.55 -17.31 -12.15
C THR A 104 1.80 -16.13 -13.09
N TRP A 105 1.93 -16.40 -14.39
CA TRP A 105 2.12 -15.33 -15.39
C TRP A 105 1.03 -14.27 -15.36
N PRO A 106 -0.28 -14.63 -15.31
CA PRO A 106 -1.34 -13.63 -15.18
C PRO A 106 -1.19 -12.77 -13.92
N HIS A 107 -0.95 -13.40 -12.77
CA HIS A 107 -0.80 -12.69 -11.48
C HIS A 107 0.39 -11.73 -11.49
N PHE A 108 1.53 -12.14 -12.06
CA PHE A 108 2.71 -11.30 -12.17
C PHE A 108 2.48 -10.09 -13.10
N ILE A 109 1.93 -10.31 -14.30
CA ILE A 109 1.68 -9.24 -15.28
C ILE A 109 0.65 -8.25 -14.75
N GLN A 110 -0.46 -8.74 -14.19
CA GLN A 110 -1.50 -7.88 -13.61
C GLN A 110 -0.95 -7.07 -12.42
N SER A 111 -0.04 -7.66 -11.63
CA SER A 111 0.64 -6.95 -10.54
C SER A 111 1.55 -5.83 -11.05
N LEU A 112 2.29 -6.03 -12.15
CA LEU A 112 3.16 -5.01 -12.74
C LEU A 112 2.37 -3.85 -13.36
N LEU A 113 1.17 -4.14 -13.87
CA LEU A 113 0.26 -3.15 -14.47
C LEU A 113 -0.65 -2.45 -13.45
N PHE A 114 -0.46 -2.70 -12.15
CA PHE A 114 -1.27 -2.13 -11.07
C PHE A 114 -2.77 -2.47 -11.15
N ILE A 115 -3.11 -3.61 -11.77
CA ILE A 115 -4.50 -4.03 -11.91
C ILE A 115 -4.96 -4.69 -10.61
N ALA A 116 -6.09 -4.26 -10.06
CA ALA A 116 -6.75 -4.97 -8.96
C ALA A 116 -7.34 -6.28 -9.49
N HIS A 117 -6.82 -7.41 -9.02
CA HIS A 117 -7.21 -8.75 -9.45
C HIS A 117 -7.14 -9.72 -8.26
N GLU A 118 -7.83 -10.85 -8.37
CA GLU A 118 -7.79 -11.89 -7.35
C GLU A 118 -6.44 -12.61 -7.32
N ALA A 119 -5.87 -12.76 -6.12
CA ALA A 119 -4.64 -13.49 -5.92
C ALA A 119 -4.92 -15.02 -5.95
N PRO A 120 -4.13 -15.80 -6.70
CA PRO A 120 -4.25 -17.26 -6.73
C PRO A 120 -4.16 -17.86 -5.32
N ASN A 121 -5.06 -18.80 -4.99
CA ASN A 121 -5.07 -19.54 -3.71
C ASN A 121 -5.15 -18.70 -2.43
N ARG A 122 -5.58 -17.43 -2.52
CA ARG A 122 -5.69 -16.52 -1.38
C ARG A 122 -7.11 -16.08 -1.04
N GLY A 123 -8.03 -16.12 -2.01
CA GLY A 123 -9.43 -15.73 -1.81
C GLY A 123 -9.64 -14.23 -1.57
N GLY A 124 -8.85 -13.38 -2.23
CA GLY A 124 -8.97 -11.92 -2.12
C GLY A 124 -8.10 -11.16 -3.12
N THR A 125 -8.35 -9.86 -3.26
CA THR A 125 -7.60 -9.00 -4.19
C THR A 125 -6.24 -8.61 -3.60
N SER A 126 -5.16 -9.04 -4.25
CA SER A 126 -3.82 -8.68 -3.82
C SER A 126 -2.84 -8.86 -4.98
N PRO A 127 -1.90 -7.93 -5.20
CA PRO A 127 -0.80 -8.18 -6.12
C PRO A 127 0.19 -9.20 -5.54
N LEU A 128 1.09 -9.70 -6.40
CA LEU A 128 2.13 -10.66 -6.04
C LEU A 128 2.97 -10.15 -4.87
N LEU A 129 3.40 -8.89 -4.91
CA LEU A 129 3.89 -8.20 -3.73
C LEU A 129 2.71 -7.67 -2.92
N SER A 130 2.23 -8.46 -1.95
CA SER A 130 1.01 -8.17 -1.17
C SER A 130 0.89 -6.74 -0.66
N LEU A 131 2.01 -6.12 -0.27
CA LEU A 131 2.08 -4.74 0.24
C LEU A 131 1.66 -3.68 -0.80
N GLY A 132 1.66 -4.03 -2.09
CA GLY A 132 1.24 -3.15 -3.19
C GLY A 132 -0.27 -3.03 -3.37
N TRP A 133 -1.08 -3.65 -2.52
CA TRP A 133 -2.55 -3.62 -2.69
C TRP A 133 -3.11 -2.19 -2.77
N THR A 134 -2.65 -1.27 -1.91
CA THR A 134 -3.09 0.14 -1.95
C THR A 134 -2.71 0.82 -3.25
N LEU A 135 -1.55 0.49 -3.82
CA LEU A 135 -1.04 1.09 -5.05
C LEU A 135 -1.90 0.73 -6.26
N ASN A 136 -2.46 -0.47 -6.31
CA ASN A 136 -3.41 -0.85 -7.36
C ASN A 136 -4.69 0.01 -7.30
N TYR A 137 -5.20 0.27 -6.10
CA TYR A 137 -6.35 1.15 -5.91
C TYR A 137 -6.02 2.62 -6.23
N GLU A 138 -4.82 3.09 -5.87
CA GLU A 138 -4.35 4.43 -6.23
C GLU A 138 -4.22 4.61 -7.75
N ALA A 139 -3.65 3.62 -8.44
CA ALA A 139 -3.51 3.65 -9.89
C ALA A 139 -4.88 3.70 -10.58
N PHE A 140 -5.85 2.90 -10.11
CA PHE A 140 -7.23 2.95 -10.58
C PHE A 140 -7.84 4.35 -10.41
N PHE A 141 -7.70 4.94 -9.22
CA PHE A 141 -8.23 6.28 -8.94
C PHE A 141 -7.59 7.38 -9.81
N TYR A 142 -6.34 7.21 -10.26
CA TYR A 142 -5.67 8.19 -11.12
C TYR A 142 -6.05 8.11 -12.59
N VAL A 143 -6.58 6.96 -13.05
CA VAL A 143 -6.99 6.77 -14.45
C VAL A 143 -8.49 6.89 -14.67
N SER A 144 -9.29 6.94 -13.60
CA SER A 144 -10.74 7.19 -13.60
C SER A 144 -11.07 8.67 -13.70
#